data_AF-A0A1T5N5T8-F1
#
_entry.id   AF-A0A1T5N5T8-F1
#
_cell.length_a   1.000
_cell.length_b   1.000
_cell.length_c   1.000
_cell.angle_alpha   90.00
_cell.angle_beta   90.00
_cell.angle_gamma   90.00
#
_symmetry.space_group_name_H-M   'P 1'
#
loop_
_entity.id
_entity.type
_entity.pdbx_description
1 polymer ?
#
loop_
_entity_poly.entity_id
_entity_poly.type
_entity_poly.pdbx_seq_one_letter_code
_entity_poly.pdbx_strand_id
1 'polypeptide(L)'
;MRIRTIPIFLLVVITACTYKSNYRKAAEDVFEQIPDTKNLNAGKREYRLDVPVGWTTRHQMVYGIDYYFLSAPKTAADPNTNINVITERMQNLSLEVYVKKAIEQIKLSIPSAVILDKGIIETDSLKGAWYKYNMEPQGIKATLVSYIFPKDDVAYIITAGTQTKDADRYRNTFDRVARSFKFKD
;
A
#
# COMPACT_ATOMS: atom_id res chain seq x y z
N MET A 1 25.06 -12.75 11.28
CA MET A 1 24.27 -11.59 11.75
C MET A 1 22.96 -11.56 10.95
N ARG A 2 21.84 -12.00 11.53
CA ARG A 2 20.54 -12.08 10.81
C ARG A 2 19.98 -10.66 10.68
N ILE A 3 19.98 -10.11 9.48
CA ILE A 3 19.32 -8.85 9.15
C ILE A 3 17.81 -9.08 9.34
N ARG A 4 17.22 -8.42 10.35
CA ARG A 4 15.77 -8.44 10.58
C ARG A 4 15.11 -7.57 9.50
N THR A 5 14.45 -8.21 8.55
CA THR A 5 13.69 -7.58 7.47
C THR A 5 12.34 -7.08 7.97
N ILE A 6 11.85 -6.00 7.36
CA ILE A 6 10.65 -5.24 7.75
C ILE A 6 9.55 -5.56 6.72
N PRO A 7 8.47 -6.28 7.08
CA PRO A 7 7.40 -6.64 6.15
C PRO A 7 6.52 -5.44 5.78
N ILE A 8 6.70 -4.88 4.57
CA ILE A 8 5.83 -3.81 4.03
C ILE A 8 5.13 -4.34 2.81
N PHE A 9 3.83 -4.65 2.88
CA PHE A 9 3.13 -5.09 1.67
C PHE A 9 1.64 -4.80 1.55
N LEU A 10 1.33 -4.46 0.30
CA LEU A 10 0.02 -4.24 -0.29
C LEU A 10 -0.72 -5.52 -0.60
N LEU A 11 -2.05 -5.40 -0.54
CA LEU A 11 -2.95 -6.19 -1.35
C LEU A 11 -3.83 -5.28 -2.24
N VAL A 12 -3.81 -5.55 -3.54
CA VAL A 12 -4.82 -5.09 -4.48
C VAL A 12 -6.04 -5.99 -4.28
N VAL A 13 -7.14 -5.44 -3.78
CA VAL A 13 -8.23 -6.28 -3.27
C VAL A 13 -9.00 -7.00 -4.35
N ILE A 14 -9.04 -8.31 -4.20
CA ILE A 14 -9.75 -9.27 -5.02
C ILE A 14 -11.21 -9.27 -4.60
N THR A 15 -12.11 -8.73 -5.44
CA THR A 15 -13.51 -9.16 -5.44
C THR A 15 -13.94 -9.51 -6.85
N ALA A 16 -13.69 -10.76 -7.23
CA ALA A 16 -14.40 -11.42 -8.30
C ALA A 16 -14.82 -12.79 -7.76
N CYS A 17 -16.13 -13.04 -7.75
CA CYS A 17 -16.72 -14.36 -7.53
C CYS A 17 -16.34 -15.29 -8.70
N THR A 18 -15.07 -15.64 -8.83
CA THR A 18 -14.57 -16.74 -9.67
C THR A 18 -13.20 -17.12 -9.15
N TYR A 19 -13.04 -18.37 -8.73
CA TYR A 19 -11.87 -18.97 -8.09
C TYR A 19 -10.57 -18.97 -8.95
N LYS A 20 -10.52 -18.24 -10.08
CA LYS A 20 -9.48 -18.26 -11.12
C LYS A 20 -9.19 -16.88 -11.75
N SER A 21 -9.07 -15.80 -10.99
CA SER A 21 -8.51 -14.57 -11.56
C SER A 21 -6.98 -14.60 -11.46
N ASN A 22 -6.27 -14.34 -12.57
CA ASN A 22 -4.80 -14.21 -12.58
C ASN A 22 -4.33 -13.16 -11.56
N TYR A 23 -5.18 -12.18 -11.23
CA TYR A 23 -4.94 -11.17 -10.18
C TYR A 23 -4.84 -11.76 -8.77
N ARG A 24 -5.67 -12.77 -8.43
CA ARG A 24 -5.57 -13.44 -7.12
C ARG A 24 -4.26 -14.19 -7.00
N LYS A 25 -3.90 -14.97 -8.02
CA LYS A 25 -2.63 -15.70 -8.06
C LYS A 25 -1.45 -14.75 -8.00
N ALA A 26 -1.48 -13.64 -8.75
CA ALA A 26 -0.44 -12.62 -8.69
C ALA A 26 -0.29 -12.02 -7.28
N ALA A 27 -1.39 -11.78 -6.57
CA ALA A 27 -1.34 -11.31 -5.18
C ALA A 27 -0.80 -12.38 -4.21
N GLU A 28 -1.19 -13.65 -4.40
CA GLU A 28 -0.68 -14.79 -3.64
C GLU A 28 0.83 -14.99 -3.84
N ASP A 29 1.31 -14.97 -5.09
CA ASP A 29 2.74 -15.12 -5.42
C ASP A 29 3.58 -14.00 -4.80
N VAL A 30 3.06 -12.77 -4.78
CA VAL A 30 3.72 -11.64 -4.09
C VAL A 30 3.73 -11.90 -2.58
N PHE A 31 2.62 -12.40 -2.03
CA PHE A 31 2.48 -12.66 -0.60
C PHE A 31 3.43 -13.73 -0.08
N GLU A 32 3.63 -14.82 -0.83
CA GLU A 32 4.54 -15.90 -0.45
C GLU A 32 6.01 -15.47 -0.35
N GLN A 33 6.38 -14.35 -0.98
CA GLN A 33 7.74 -13.79 -0.92
C GLN A 33 7.93 -12.77 0.20
N ILE A 34 6.92 -12.56 1.04
CA ILE A 34 6.97 -11.60 2.15
C ILE A 34 7.56 -12.28 3.39
N PRO A 35 8.53 -11.63 4.08
CA PRO A 35 9.01 -12.10 5.38
C PRO A 35 7.90 -12.07 6.46
N ASP A 36 8.19 -12.68 7.61
CA ASP A 36 7.31 -12.77 8.80
C ASP A 36 6.50 -11.49 9.07
N THR A 37 5.18 -11.64 9.27
CA THR A 37 4.19 -10.59 9.51
C THR A 37 4.19 -10.03 10.94
N LYS A 38 5.09 -10.49 11.82
CA LYS A 38 5.16 -10.12 13.25
C LYS A 38 5.10 -8.61 13.57
N ASN A 39 5.57 -7.75 12.69
CA ASN A 39 5.59 -6.29 12.93
C ASN A 39 4.34 -5.58 12.41
N LEU A 40 3.43 -6.27 11.72
CA LEU A 40 2.20 -5.71 11.17
C LEU A 40 1.11 -5.55 12.25
N ASN A 41 0.04 -4.84 11.88
CA ASN A 41 -1.10 -4.51 12.75
C ASN A 41 -0.66 -3.77 14.02
N ALA A 42 0.39 -2.96 13.90
CA ALA A 42 1.00 -2.25 15.02
C ALA A 42 0.20 -1.01 15.45
N GLY A 43 -0.63 -0.48 14.56
CA GLY A 43 -1.43 0.71 14.79
C GLY A 43 -2.52 0.47 15.82
N LYS A 44 -2.59 1.39 16.80
CA LYS A 44 -3.64 1.40 17.83
C LYS A 44 -4.43 2.71 17.83
N ARG A 45 -4.01 3.70 17.04
CA ARG A 45 -4.66 5.00 16.97
C ARG A 45 -5.74 4.98 15.91
N GLU A 46 -6.86 5.62 16.23
CA GLU A 46 -7.86 5.93 15.23
C GLU A 46 -7.32 6.99 14.26
N TYR A 47 -7.67 6.81 12.98
CA TYR A 47 -7.35 7.75 11.92
C TYR A 47 -8.55 7.94 11.02
N ARG A 48 -8.47 8.95 10.15
CA ARG A 48 -9.43 9.18 9.07
C ARG A 48 -8.71 9.58 7.79
N LEU A 49 -9.36 9.27 6.67
CA LEU A 49 -9.00 9.73 5.34
C LEU A 49 -10.27 10.00 4.53
N ASP A 50 -10.18 10.92 3.58
CA ASP A 50 -11.25 11.25 2.66
C ASP A 50 -11.48 10.08 1.70
N VAL A 51 -12.76 9.69 1.57
CA VAL A 51 -13.19 8.66 0.63
C VAL A 51 -13.66 9.36 -0.65
N PRO A 52 -13.07 9.10 -1.82
CA PRO A 52 -13.53 9.70 -3.06
C PRO A 52 -15.00 9.35 -3.34
N VAL A 53 -15.74 10.26 -3.97
CA VAL A 53 -17.16 10.06 -4.31
C VAL A 53 -17.34 8.77 -5.13
N GLY A 54 -18.30 7.95 -4.72
CA GLY A 54 -18.61 6.67 -5.36
C GLY A 54 -17.69 5.51 -4.97
N TRP A 55 -16.63 5.74 -4.20
CA TRP A 55 -15.78 4.66 -3.70
C TRP A 55 -16.41 3.98 -2.49
N THR A 56 -16.16 2.68 -2.34
CA THR A 56 -16.64 1.89 -1.21
C THR A 56 -15.50 1.58 -0.25
N THR A 57 -15.79 1.48 1.04
CA THR A 57 -14.80 1.14 2.06
C THR A 57 -15.07 -0.22 2.70
N ARG A 58 -14.02 -0.92 3.14
CA ARG A 58 -14.15 -2.13 3.96
C ARG A 58 -12.92 -2.35 4.84
N HIS A 59 -13.13 -2.97 5.99
CA HIS A 59 -12.06 -3.61 6.76
C HIS A 59 -12.04 -5.10 6.45
N GLN A 60 -10.85 -5.67 6.30
CA GLN A 60 -10.70 -7.10 6.08
C GLN A 60 -9.35 -7.60 6.59
N MET A 61 -9.40 -8.71 7.33
CA MET A 61 -8.21 -9.48 7.68
C MET A 61 -7.82 -10.37 6.50
N VAL A 62 -6.64 -10.18 5.93
CA VAL A 62 -6.11 -11.00 4.81
C VAL A 62 -4.71 -11.47 5.18
N TYR A 63 -4.52 -12.80 5.25
CA TYR A 63 -3.28 -13.44 5.70
C TYR A 63 -2.75 -12.91 7.06
N GLY A 64 -3.66 -12.61 7.99
CA GLY A 64 -3.31 -12.07 9.30
C GLY A 64 -2.93 -10.59 9.32
N ILE A 65 -3.15 -9.87 8.21
CA ILE A 65 -2.95 -8.42 8.09
C ILE A 65 -4.30 -7.72 8.07
N ASP A 66 -4.48 -6.72 8.93
CA ASP A 66 -5.67 -5.86 8.96
C ASP A 66 -5.55 -4.78 7.91
N TYR A 67 -6.39 -4.87 6.87
CA TYR A 67 -6.47 -3.90 5.81
C TYR A 67 -7.72 -3.04 5.96
N TYR A 68 -7.54 -1.73 5.82
CA TYR A 68 -8.62 -0.81 5.47
C TYR A 68 -8.55 -0.46 4.00
N PHE A 69 -9.57 -0.85 3.23
CA PHE A 69 -9.63 -0.66 1.78
C PHE A 69 -10.60 0.43 1.39
N LEU A 70 -10.20 1.23 0.40
CA LEU A 70 -11.03 2.14 -0.41
C LEU A 70 -10.97 1.62 -1.84
N SER A 71 -12.09 1.15 -2.39
CA SER A 71 -12.15 0.56 -3.74
C SER A 71 -12.92 1.47 -4.69
N ALA A 72 -12.35 1.73 -5.87
CA ALA A 72 -13.03 2.46 -6.93
C ALA A 72 -14.23 1.67 -7.48
N PRO A 73 -15.23 2.33 -8.09
CA PRO A 73 -16.28 1.65 -8.85
C PRO A 73 -15.66 0.72 -9.89
N LYS A 74 -16.06 -0.56 -9.86
CA LYS A 74 -15.51 -1.56 -10.78
C LYS A 74 -16.07 -1.36 -12.18
N THR A 75 -15.19 -1.36 -13.16
CA THR A 75 -15.56 -1.36 -14.59
C THR A 75 -14.79 -2.45 -15.32
N ALA A 76 -15.21 -2.80 -16.54
CA ALA A 76 -14.45 -3.73 -17.38
C ALA A 76 -13.04 -3.20 -17.70
N ALA A 77 -12.90 -1.87 -17.83
CA ALA A 77 -11.62 -1.23 -18.11
C ALA A 77 -10.69 -1.18 -16.88
N ASP A 78 -11.28 -1.08 -15.69
CA ASP A 78 -10.62 -0.89 -14.41
C ASP A 78 -11.31 -1.70 -13.29
N PRO A 79 -10.96 -2.98 -13.14
CA PRO A 79 -11.60 -3.86 -12.17
C PRO A 79 -11.00 -3.78 -10.75
N ASN A 80 -9.83 -3.12 -10.61
CA ASN A 80 -8.93 -3.34 -9.46
C ASN A 80 -8.31 -2.06 -8.86
N THR A 81 -8.64 -0.85 -9.33
CA THR A 81 -8.13 0.36 -8.67
C THR A 81 -8.60 0.44 -7.22
N ASN A 82 -7.66 0.57 -6.31
CA ASN A 82 -7.94 0.68 -4.89
C ASN A 82 -6.84 1.43 -4.14
N ILE A 83 -7.17 1.82 -2.91
CA ILE A 83 -6.25 2.30 -1.89
C ILE A 83 -6.41 1.36 -0.69
N ASN A 84 -5.31 1.01 -0.04
CA ASN A 84 -5.33 0.27 1.20
C ASN A 84 -4.48 0.96 2.26
N VAL A 85 -4.85 0.74 3.53
CA VAL A 85 -4.08 1.18 4.68
C VAL A 85 -3.73 -0.04 5.52
N ILE A 86 -2.45 -0.15 5.87
CA ILE A 86 -1.94 -1.09 6.87
C ILE A 86 -1.07 -0.34 7.87
N THR A 87 -0.70 -1.02 8.96
CA THR A 87 0.21 -0.46 9.97
C THR A 87 1.33 -1.42 10.29
N GLU A 88 2.51 -0.87 10.52
CA GLU A 88 3.71 -1.66 10.84
C GLU A 88 4.59 -0.94 11.86
N ARG A 89 5.26 -1.70 12.75
CA ARG A 89 6.30 -1.15 13.62
C ARG A 89 7.51 -0.70 12.81
N MET A 90 7.94 0.54 13.03
CA MET A 90 9.16 1.09 12.44
C MET A 90 10.44 0.59 13.12
N GLN A 91 10.33 -0.01 14.32
CA GLN A 91 11.45 -0.55 15.07
C GLN A 91 12.51 0.51 15.41
N ASN A 92 12.03 1.68 15.81
CA ASN A 92 12.76 2.90 16.14
C ASN A 92 13.63 3.44 14.99
N LEU A 93 13.34 3.06 13.74
CA LEU A 93 13.99 3.63 12.58
C LEU A 93 13.45 5.03 12.28
N SER A 94 14.31 5.90 11.75
CA SER A 94 13.84 7.15 11.14
C SER A 94 12.99 6.86 9.90
N LEU A 95 12.11 7.79 9.53
CA LEU A 95 11.28 7.68 8.33
C LEU A 95 12.11 7.39 7.08
N GLU A 96 13.24 8.09 6.90
CA GLU A 96 14.12 7.90 5.75
C GLU A 96 14.69 6.48 5.68
N VAL A 97 15.23 5.98 6.81
CA VAL A 97 15.81 4.63 6.89
C VAL A 97 14.73 3.57 6.69
N TYR A 98 13.55 3.79 7.26
CA TYR A 98 12.40 2.89 7.10
C TYR A 98 11.96 2.82 5.63
N VAL A 99 11.78 3.97 4.94
CA VAL A 99 11.41 4.02 3.52
C VAL A 99 12.47 3.36 2.63
N LYS A 100 13.76 3.57 2.91
CA LYS A 100 14.83 2.90 2.18
C LYS A 100 14.71 1.38 2.28
N LYS A 101 14.52 0.86 3.50
CA LYS A 101 14.33 -0.59 3.73
C LYS A 101 13.05 -1.10 3.07
N ALA A 102 11.98 -0.31 3.07
CA ALA A 102 10.73 -0.64 2.38
C ALA A 102 10.95 -0.89 0.89
N ILE A 103 11.65 0.03 0.24
CA ILE A 103 11.97 -0.05 -1.18
C ILE A 103 12.88 -1.25 -1.46
N GLU A 104 13.88 -1.50 -0.60
CA GLU A 104 14.75 -2.67 -0.71
C GLU A 104 13.94 -3.97 -0.60
N GLN A 105 13.02 -4.05 0.36
CA GLN A 105 12.15 -5.22 0.52
C GLN A 105 11.23 -5.44 -0.67
N ILE A 106 10.65 -4.38 -1.24
CA ILE A 106 9.83 -4.47 -2.45
C ILE A 106 10.62 -5.07 -3.61
N LYS A 107 11.86 -4.61 -3.83
CA LYS A 107 12.73 -5.14 -4.90
C LYS A 107 13.10 -6.60 -4.67
N LEU A 108 13.24 -7.03 -3.41
CA LEU A 108 13.55 -8.40 -3.06
C LEU A 108 12.34 -9.33 -3.25
N SER A 109 11.15 -8.91 -2.81
CA SER A 109 9.93 -9.72 -2.87
C SER A 109 9.18 -9.63 -4.20
N ILE A 110 9.45 -8.61 -5.02
CA ILE A 110 8.88 -8.46 -6.36
C ILE A 110 10.02 -8.15 -7.34
N PRO A 111 10.61 -9.18 -7.98
CA PRO A 111 11.72 -8.98 -8.92
C PRO A 111 11.38 -8.08 -10.12
N SER A 112 10.10 -7.98 -10.51
CA SER A 112 9.63 -7.08 -11.57
C SER A 112 9.40 -5.64 -11.10
N ALA A 113 9.62 -5.32 -9.83
CA ALA A 113 9.37 -3.98 -9.31
C ALA A 113 10.43 -2.97 -9.77
N VAL A 114 9.96 -1.85 -10.33
CA VAL A 114 10.79 -0.73 -10.77
C VAL A 114 10.35 0.53 -10.04
N ILE A 115 11.22 1.09 -9.21
CA ILE A 115 10.99 2.36 -8.54
C ILE A 115 11.10 3.48 -9.57
N LEU A 116 10.05 4.26 -9.73
CA LEU A 116 9.96 5.35 -10.70
C LEU A 116 10.31 6.69 -10.08
N ASP A 117 9.83 6.94 -8.85
CA ASP A 117 9.98 8.23 -8.19
C ASP A 117 9.80 8.09 -6.68
N LYS A 118 10.26 9.08 -5.91
CA LYS A 118 10.08 9.17 -4.46
C LYS A 118 10.20 10.61 -3.97
N GLY A 119 9.58 10.92 -2.85
CA GLY A 119 9.67 12.24 -2.25
C GLY A 119 9.08 12.32 -0.86
N ILE A 120 8.92 13.56 -0.40
CA ILE A 120 8.24 13.91 0.85
C ILE A 120 6.78 14.24 0.54
N ILE A 121 5.89 13.88 1.47
CA ILE A 121 4.49 14.31 1.47
C ILE A 121 4.19 14.94 2.82
N GLU A 122 3.47 16.06 2.81
CA GLU A 122 3.10 16.79 4.02
C GLU A 122 1.58 17.00 4.01
N THR A 123 1.01 16.86 5.21
CA THR A 123 -0.34 17.26 5.59
C THR A 123 -0.19 18.41 6.59
N ASP A 124 -1.29 19.02 7.03
CA ASP A 124 -1.24 20.11 8.01
C ASP A 124 -0.57 19.73 9.34
N SER A 125 -0.54 18.43 9.68
CA SER A 125 -0.06 17.95 10.98
C SER A 125 1.01 16.84 10.92
N LEU A 126 1.27 16.28 9.73
CA LEU A 126 2.14 15.13 9.57
C LEU A 126 3.09 15.30 8.39
N LYS A 127 4.36 15.00 8.62
CA LYS A 127 5.36 14.80 7.58
C LYS A 127 5.50 13.31 7.29
N GLY A 128 5.37 12.95 6.03
CA GLY A 128 5.50 11.59 5.53
C GLY A 128 6.45 11.50 4.33
N ALA A 129 6.55 10.32 3.77
CA ALA A 129 7.31 10.04 2.56
C ALA A 129 6.44 9.27 1.58
N TRP A 130 6.78 9.34 0.30
CA TRP A 130 6.11 8.54 -0.72
C TRP A 130 7.11 7.98 -1.74
N TYR A 131 6.74 6.88 -2.38
CA TYR A 131 7.44 6.36 -3.55
C TYR A 131 6.45 5.73 -4.54
N LYS A 132 6.73 5.93 -5.84
CA LYS A 132 5.97 5.38 -6.97
C LYS A 132 6.78 4.25 -7.58
N TYR A 133 6.12 3.15 -7.93
CA TYR A 133 6.76 2.03 -8.60
C TYR A 133 5.80 1.30 -9.53
N ASN A 134 6.37 0.65 -10.53
CA ASN A 134 5.67 -0.33 -11.36
C ASN A 134 6.00 -1.74 -10.88
N MET A 135 5.09 -2.68 -11.13
CA MET A 135 5.34 -4.11 -11.01
C MET A 135 4.57 -4.87 -12.07
N GLU A 136 5.05 -6.07 -12.40
CA GLU A 136 4.41 -6.96 -13.38
C GLU A 136 4.37 -8.42 -12.88
N PRO A 137 3.64 -8.71 -11.78
CA PRO A 137 3.42 -10.09 -11.37
C PRO A 137 2.47 -10.79 -12.35
N GLN A 138 2.85 -11.99 -12.84
CA GLN A 138 2.03 -12.80 -13.75
C GLN A 138 1.54 -12.03 -15.01
N GLY A 139 2.34 -11.10 -15.53
CA GLY A 139 2.00 -10.29 -16.72
C GLY A 139 0.99 -9.15 -16.46
N ILE A 140 0.61 -8.90 -15.20
CA ILE A 140 -0.31 -7.83 -14.83
C ILE A 140 0.48 -6.57 -14.52
N LYS A 141 0.44 -5.58 -15.43
CA LYS A 141 1.11 -4.29 -15.25
C LYS A 141 0.34 -3.39 -14.29
N ALA A 142 0.91 -3.18 -13.11
CA ALA A 142 0.35 -2.32 -12.09
C ALA A 142 1.31 -1.17 -11.76
N THR A 143 0.73 0.00 -11.48
CA THR A 143 1.45 1.16 -10.94
C THR A 143 0.89 1.51 -9.57
N LEU A 144 1.81 1.73 -8.64
CA LEU A 144 1.52 1.86 -7.22
C LEU A 144 2.20 3.12 -6.69
N VAL A 145 1.56 3.77 -5.73
CA VAL A 145 2.13 4.85 -4.94
C VAL A 145 1.88 4.55 -3.47
N SER A 146 2.96 4.33 -2.73
CA SER A 146 2.93 4.13 -1.28
C SER A 146 3.25 5.44 -0.59
N TYR A 147 2.45 5.80 0.40
CA TYR A 147 2.61 6.95 1.28
C TYR A 147 2.78 6.42 2.71
N ILE A 148 3.77 6.94 3.43
CA ILE A 148 4.13 6.48 4.77
C ILE A 148 4.08 7.66 5.72
N PHE A 149 3.21 7.58 6.72
CA PHE A 149 3.11 8.56 7.81
C PHE A 149 3.55 7.92 9.13
N PRO A 150 4.65 8.38 9.76
CA PRO A 150 5.12 7.85 11.03
C PRO A 150 4.38 8.47 12.22
N LYS A 151 4.08 7.65 13.23
CA LYS A 151 3.58 8.11 14.54
C LYS A 151 3.90 7.06 15.61
N ASP A 152 4.58 7.48 16.68
CA ASP A 152 4.89 6.66 17.86
C ASP A 152 5.46 5.26 17.53
N ASP A 153 6.52 5.22 16.71
CA ASP A 153 7.14 3.98 16.21
C ASP A 153 6.24 3.11 15.30
N VAL A 154 5.15 3.66 14.78
CA VAL A 154 4.27 2.99 13.83
C VAL A 154 4.25 3.74 12.50
N ALA A 155 4.48 3.02 11.41
CA ALA A 155 4.24 3.47 10.05
C ALA A 155 2.80 3.16 9.66
N TYR A 156 2.05 4.21 9.29
CA TYR A 156 0.75 4.09 8.64
C TYR A 156 0.99 4.16 7.14
N ILE A 157 0.83 3.01 6.48
CA ILE A 157 1.22 2.82 5.09
C ILE A 157 -0.05 2.83 4.26
N ILE A 158 -0.24 3.89 3.50
CA ILE A 158 -1.33 4.02 2.54
C ILE A 158 -0.75 3.62 1.19
N THR A 159 -1.27 2.60 0.54
CA THR A 159 -0.89 2.36 -0.85
C THR A 159 -2.07 2.41 -1.78
N ALA A 160 -1.92 3.25 -2.79
CA ALA A 160 -2.81 3.34 -3.93
C ALA A 160 -2.25 2.56 -5.12
N GLY A 161 -3.09 1.76 -5.77
CA GLY A 161 -2.70 0.94 -6.90
C GLY A 161 -3.76 0.92 -8.00
N THR A 162 -3.29 0.89 -9.25
CA THR A 162 -4.13 0.81 -10.46
C THR A 162 -3.35 0.11 -11.59
N GLN A 163 -4.00 -0.14 -12.73
CA GLN A 163 -3.30 -0.57 -13.94
C GLN A 163 -2.36 0.54 -14.42
N THR A 164 -1.20 0.17 -14.98
CA THR A 164 -0.21 1.17 -15.42
C THR A 164 -0.76 2.17 -16.43
N LYS A 165 -1.66 1.74 -17.33
CA LYS A 165 -2.32 2.62 -18.30
C LYS A 165 -3.20 3.72 -17.67
N ASP A 166 -3.67 3.51 -16.44
CA ASP A 166 -4.60 4.39 -15.73
C ASP A 166 -3.89 5.21 -14.63
N ALA A 167 -2.58 5.04 -14.46
CA ALA A 167 -1.80 5.60 -13.35
C ALA A 167 -1.88 7.14 -13.29
N ASP A 168 -1.69 7.82 -14.42
CA ASP A 168 -1.67 9.28 -14.45
C ASP A 168 -3.06 9.87 -14.19
N ARG A 169 -4.12 9.20 -14.65
CA ARG A 169 -5.52 9.55 -14.36
C ARG A 169 -5.80 9.55 -12.86
N TYR A 170 -5.29 8.55 -12.14
CA TYR A 170 -5.56 8.40 -10.71
C TYR A 170 -4.61 9.14 -9.79
N ARG A 171 -3.45 9.60 -10.27
CA ARG A 171 -2.41 10.19 -9.43
C ARG A 171 -2.93 11.30 -8.52
N ASN A 172 -3.69 12.25 -9.06
CA ASN A 172 -4.25 13.35 -8.27
C ASN A 172 -5.25 12.86 -7.21
N THR A 173 -6.02 11.80 -7.51
CA THR A 173 -6.94 11.20 -6.54
C THR A 173 -6.18 10.52 -5.41
N PHE A 174 -5.12 9.78 -5.73
CA PHE A 174 -4.27 9.11 -4.75
C PHE A 174 -3.59 10.12 -3.81
N ASP A 175 -3.00 11.18 -4.38
CA ASP A 175 -2.34 12.23 -3.60
C ASP A 175 -3.34 12.96 -2.69
N ARG A 176 -4.56 13.26 -3.18
CA ARG A 176 -5.61 13.90 -2.36
C ARG A 176 -6.02 13.03 -1.18
N VAL A 177 -6.26 11.73 -1.41
CA VAL A 177 -6.61 10.79 -0.33
C VAL A 177 -5.47 10.69 0.69
N ALA A 178 -4.22 10.56 0.23
CA ALA A 178 -3.07 10.51 1.14
C ALA A 178 -2.91 11.80 1.97
N ARG A 179 -3.10 12.98 1.37
CA ARG A 179 -3.02 14.29 2.07
C ARG A 179 -4.17 14.54 3.03
N SER A 180 -5.28 13.82 2.91
CA SER A 180 -6.39 13.90 3.86
C SER A 180 -6.16 13.11 5.16
N PHE A 181 -5.12 12.26 5.19
CA PHE A 181 -4.83 11.39 6.32
C PHE A 181 -4.52 12.20 7.57
N LYS A 182 -5.21 11.87 8.66
CA LYS A 182 -4.98 12.46 9.98
C LYS A 182 -5.41 11.50 11.09
N PHE A 183 -4.73 11.60 12.22
CA PHE A 183 -5.17 10.96 13.45
C PHE A 183 -6.45 11.63 13.97
N LYS A 184 -7.33 10.84 14.61
CA LYS A 184 -8.40 11.43 15.41
C LYS A 184 -7.83 11.84 16.75
N ASP A 185 -8.35 12.94 17.29
CA ASP A 185 -8.06 13.42 18.64
C ASP A 185 -8.66 12.48 19.70
#